data_AF-A0A7S0RIT3-F1
#
_entry.id   AF-A0A7S0RIT3-F1
#
_cell.length_a   1.000
_cell.length_b   1.000
_cell.length_c   1.000
_cell.angle_alpha   90.00
_cell.angle_beta   90.00
_cell.angle_gamma   90.00
#
_symmetry.space_group_name_H-M   'P 1'
#
loop_
_entity.id
_entity.type
_entity.pdbx_description
1 polymer ?
#
loop_
_entity_poly.entity_id
_entity_poly.type
_entity_poly.pdbx_seq_one_letter_code
_entity_poly.pdbx_strand_id
1 'polypeptide(L)'
;LHFSYITEAVQDMARKPAPAPAPAAPAPVIKDWSGVARELRATVAKLIHVEEALATSCTCMLCLDVLRHPTTCIPCGHTYCKKCLDDHKGLCAECGDARITGTIDNGPLEAICSKYEFKLS
;
A
#
# COMPACT_ATOMS: atom_id res chain seq x y z
N LEU A 1 3.70 -54.16 7.88
CA LEU A 1 2.94 -53.08 8.55
C LEU A 1 3.50 -52.93 9.97
N HIS A 2 4.45 -52.02 10.20
CA HIS A 2 4.92 -51.74 11.56
C HIS A 2 4.56 -50.30 11.92
N PHE A 3 3.25 -50.05 11.97
CA PHE A 3 2.65 -48.77 12.32
C PHE A 3 2.98 -48.34 13.77
N SER A 4 3.44 -49.29 14.60
CA SER A 4 3.86 -49.09 15.99
C SER A 4 5.19 -48.33 16.15
N TYR A 5 6.15 -48.46 15.22
CA TYR A 5 7.44 -47.73 15.34
C TYR A 5 7.29 -46.23 15.08
N ILE A 6 6.36 -45.86 14.20
CA ILE A 6 6.10 -44.45 13.86
C ILE A 6 5.40 -43.75 15.03
N THR A 7 4.51 -44.44 15.75
CA THR A 7 3.80 -43.85 16.89
C THR A 7 4.72 -43.59 18.08
N GLU A 8 5.70 -44.44 18.34
CA GLU A 8 6.67 -44.24 19.44
C GLU A 8 7.58 -43.03 19.19
N ALA A 9 8.10 -42.87 17.96
CA ALA A 9 8.93 -41.72 17.60
C ALA A 9 8.16 -40.38 17.70
N VAL A 10 6.88 -40.37 17.32
CA VAL A 10 6.01 -39.18 17.41
C VAL A 10 5.66 -38.88 18.87
N GLN A 11 5.48 -39.90 19.72
CA GLN A 11 5.25 -39.73 21.16
C GLN A 11 6.49 -39.20 21.89
N ASP A 12 7.70 -39.63 21.49
CA ASP A 12 8.95 -39.17 22.10
C ASP A 12 9.26 -37.70 21.74
N MET A 13 8.90 -37.27 20.53
CA MET A 13 8.94 -35.86 20.12
C MET A 13 7.98 -34.97 20.91
N ALA A 14 6.81 -35.49 21.29
CA ALA A 14 5.82 -34.77 22.08
C ALA A 14 6.19 -34.67 23.58
N ARG A 15 7.10 -35.53 24.06
CA ARG A 15 7.54 -35.57 25.47
C ARG A 15 8.70 -34.63 25.78
N LYS A 16 9.38 -34.09 24.77
CA LYS A 16 10.47 -33.14 24.97
C LYS A 16 9.88 -31.80 25.41
N PRO A 17 10.06 -31.36 26.68
CA PRO A 17 9.61 -30.05 27.09
C PRO A 17 10.31 -29.00 26.22
N ALA A 18 9.54 -28.06 25.68
CA ALA A 18 10.09 -26.92 24.98
C ALA A 18 11.14 -26.26 25.89
N PRO A 19 12.31 -25.85 25.37
CA PRO A 19 13.27 -25.09 26.17
C PRO A 19 12.53 -23.89 26.76
N ALA A 20 12.74 -23.67 28.06
CA ALA A 20 12.13 -22.54 28.76
C ALA A 20 12.35 -21.26 27.94
N PRO A 21 11.34 -20.38 27.83
CA PRO A 21 11.54 -19.11 27.14
C PRO A 21 12.75 -18.42 27.77
N ALA A 22 13.71 -18.05 26.93
CA ALA A 22 14.85 -17.24 27.36
C ALA A 22 14.32 -16.04 28.15
N PRO A 23 15.01 -15.58 29.20
CA PRO A 23 14.56 -14.41 29.95
C PRO A 23 14.32 -13.28 28.96
N ALA A 24 13.07 -12.81 28.89
CA ALA A 24 12.68 -11.73 28.02
C ALA A 24 13.66 -10.58 28.27
N ALA A 25 14.39 -10.17 27.23
CA ALA A 25 15.26 -9.01 27.33
C ALA A 25 14.44 -7.85 27.91
N PRO A 26 14.98 -7.10 28.89
CA PRO A 26 14.23 -6.00 29.49
C PRO A 26 13.80 -5.05 28.37
N ALA A 27 12.51 -4.71 28.36
CA ALA A 27 11.96 -3.79 27.38
C ALA A 27 12.79 -2.48 27.41
N PRO A 28 13.11 -1.90 26.24
CA PRO A 28 13.90 -0.68 26.19
C PRO A 28 13.22 0.41 27.01
N VAL A 29 13.92 0.93 28.01
CA VAL A 29 13.42 2.01 28.87
C VAL A 29 13.57 3.33 28.11
N ILE A 30 12.48 3.83 27.53
CA ILE A 30 12.44 5.14 26.87
C ILE A 30 12.52 6.22 27.95
N LYS A 31 13.60 7.01 27.94
CA LYS A 31 13.91 8.03 28.98
C LYS A 31 13.25 9.39 28.72
N ASP A 32 12.89 9.70 27.48
CA ASP A 32 12.23 10.95 27.10
C ASP A 32 10.98 10.70 26.25
N TRP A 33 9.88 10.43 26.93
CA TRP A 33 8.57 10.28 26.30
C TRP A 33 8.05 11.57 25.67
N SER A 34 8.48 12.73 26.18
CA SER A 34 8.02 14.03 25.68
C SER A 34 8.59 14.33 24.30
N GLY A 35 9.88 14.03 24.09
CA GLY A 35 10.56 14.12 22.80
C GLY A 35 9.92 13.19 21.77
N VAL A 36 9.78 11.90 22.10
CA VAL A 36 9.15 10.90 21.22
C VAL A 36 7.72 11.32 20.84
N ALA A 37 6.92 11.77 21.80
CA ALA A 37 5.55 12.20 21.54
C ALA A 37 5.49 13.44 20.63
N ARG A 38 6.45 14.38 20.77
CA ARG A 38 6.53 15.57 19.89
C ARG A 38 6.88 15.18 18.46
N GLU A 39 7.85 14.29 18.27
CA GLU A 39 8.26 13.81 16.94
C GLU A 39 7.15 13.02 16.26
N LEU A 40 6.46 12.14 17.01
CA LEU A 40 5.31 11.40 16.49
C LEU A 40 4.20 12.34 16.03
N ARG A 41 3.83 13.35 16.85
CA ARG A 41 2.82 14.35 16.47
C ARG A 41 3.22 15.12 15.21
N ALA A 42 4.48 15.56 15.13
CA ALA A 42 4.97 16.26 13.95
C ALA A 42 4.94 15.37 12.70
N THR A 43 5.25 14.08 12.83
CA THR A 43 5.19 13.12 11.73
C THR A 43 3.75 12.85 11.29
N VAL A 44 2.83 12.64 12.22
CA VAL A 44 1.40 12.46 11.93
C VAL A 44 0.83 13.69 11.22
N ALA A 45 1.18 14.90 11.67
CA ALA A 45 0.76 16.14 11.01
C ALA A 45 1.20 16.19 9.54
N LYS A 46 2.43 15.77 9.23
CA LYS A 46 2.92 15.69 7.84
C LYS A 46 2.13 14.67 7.02
N LEU A 47 1.78 13.52 7.62
CA LEU A 47 1.01 12.48 6.92
C LEU A 47 -0.41 12.94 6.57
N ILE A 48 -1.05 13.74 7.43
CA ILE A 48 -2.36 14.34 7.14
C ILE A 48 -2.29 15.19 5.86
N HIS A 49 -1.28 16.05 5.72
CA HIS A 49 -1.11 16.86 4.51
C HIS A 49 -0.80 16.04 3.26
N VAL A 50 -0.02 14.97 3.39
CA VAL A 50 0.23 14.04 2.28
C VAL A 50 -1.07 13.39 1.82
N GLU A 51 -1.94 13.03 2.76
CA GLU A 51 -3.23 12.44 2.45
C GLU A 51 -4.17 13.40 1.70
N GLU A 52 -4.24 14.66 2.13
CA GLU A 52 -5.02 15.70 1.45
C GLU A 52 -4.55 15.89 -0.01
N ALA A 53 -3.24 15.92 -0.23
CA ALA A 53 -2.65 16.01 -1.57
C ALA A 53 -2.89 14.76 -2.43
N LEU A 54 -3.12 13.61 -1.79
CA LEU A 54 -3.38 12.37 -2.50
C LEU A 54 -4.78 12.31 -3.09
N ALA A 55 -5.76 13.01 -2.49
CA ALA A 55 -7.13 13.02 -2.98
C ALA A 55 -7.21 13.39 -4.46
N THR A 56 -6.56 14.48 -4.87
CA THR A 56 -6.54 14.90 -6.29
C THR A 56 -5.70 13.98 -7.15
N SER A 57 -4.55 13.53 -6.64
CA SER A 57 -3.59 12.70 -7.39
C SER A 57 -4.08 11.28 -7.64
N CYS A 58 -5.00 10.78 -6.81
CA CYS A 58 -5.65 9.48 -6.95
C CYS A 58 -7.04 9.54 -7.59
N THR A 59 -7.52 10.72 -8.01
CA THR A 59 -8.82 10.84 -8.66
C THR A 59 -8.68 10.80 -10.18
N CYS A 60 -9.47 9.95 -10.83
CA CYS A 60 -9.57 9.94 -12.28
C CYS A 60 -10.51 11.05 -12.74
N MET A 61 -10.03 11.98 -13.58
CA MET A 61 -10.88 13.09 -14.08
C MET A 61 -11.93 12.67 -15.12
N LEU A 62 -11.95 11.39 -15.56
CA LEU A 62 -12.96 10.87 -16.48
C LEU A 62 -14.15 10.23 -15.74
N CYS A 63 -13.89 9.44 -14.69
CA CYS A 63 -14.95 8.79 -13.90
C CYS A 63 -15.21 9.45 -12.54
N LEU A 64 -14.38 10.43 -12.15
CA LEU A 64 -14.44 11.17 -10.88
C LEU A 64 -14.38 10.27 -9.63
N ASP A 65 -13.69 9.13 -9.78
CA ASP A 65 -13.51 8.11 -8.74
C ASP A 65 -12.02 7.77 -8.61
N VAL A 66 -11.65 6.97 -7.61
CA VAL A 66 -10.26 6.54 -7.37
C VAL A 66 -9.71 5.81 -8.60
N LEU A 67 -8.46 6.12 -8.96
CA LEU A 67 -7.76 5.52 -10.09
C LEU A 67 -7.65 3.99 -9.94
N ARG A 68 -8.17 3.25 -10.93
CA ARG A 68 -8.00 1.79 -11.07
C ARG A 68 -7.11 1.49 -12.27
N HIS A 69 -6.01 0.80 -12.03
CA HIS A 69 -4.95 0.57 -13.03
C HIS A 69 -4.55 1.91 -13.69
N PRO A 70 -3.97 2.85 -12.92
CA PRO A 70 -3.62 4.17 -13.43
C PRO A 70 -2.67 4.11 -14.62
N THR A 71 -3.02 4.78 -15.70
CA THR A 71 -2.25 4.88 -16.93
C THR A 71 -1.98 6.36 -17.23
N THR A 72 -0.71 6.72 -17.33
CA THR A 72 -0.24 8.10 -17.55
C THR A 72 0.01 8.36 -19.03
N CYS A 73 -0.50 9.49 -19.52
CA CYS A 73 -0.46 9.89 -20.91
C CYS A 73 0.84 10.62 -21.26
N ILE A 74 1.45 10.29 -22.39
CA ILE A 74 2.63 11.00 -22.94
C ILE A 74 2.14 11.95 -24.05
N PRO A 75 2.62 13.21 -24.10
CA PRO A 75 3.66 13.83 -23.24
C PRO A 75 3.11 14.61 -22.03
N CYS A 76 1.79 14.73 -21.88
CA CYS A 76 1.20 15.67 -20.92
C CYS A 76 1.29 15.26 -19.45
N GLY A 77 1.43 13.97 -19.15
CA GLY A 77 1.54 13.46 -17.78
C GLY A 77 0.20 13.26 -17.04
N HIS A 78 -0.94 13.56 -17.65
CA HIS A 78 -2.25 13.29 -17.04
C HIS A 78 -2.51 11.79 -16.91
N THR A 79 -3.14 11.40 -15.82
CA THR A 79 -3.31 9.98 -15.45
C THR A 79 -4.78 9.65 -15.26
N TYR A 80 -5.20 8.53 -15.86
CA TYR A 80 -6.58 8.05 -15.82
C TYR A 80 -6.63 6.56 -15.49
N CYS A 81 -7.81 6.03 -15.19
CA CYS A 81 -8.00 4.58 -15.20
C CYS A 81 -7.75 4.06 -16.62
N LYS A 82 -7.04 2.94 -16.76
CA LYS A 82 -6.79 2.30 -18.06
C LYS A 82 -8.06 2.18 -18.91
N LYS A 83 -9.13 1.64 -18.31
CA LYS A 83 -10.43 1.49 -18.96
C LYS A 83 -11.05 2.82 -19.40
N CYS A 84 -10.99 3.85 -18.55
CA CYS A 84 -11.55 5.15 -18.89
C CYS A 84 -10.81 5.80 -20.06
N LEU A 85 -9.49 5.64 -20.11
CA LEU A 85 -8.69 6.16 -21.21
C LEU A 85 -8.99 5.42 -22.54
N ASP A 86 -9.16 4.10 -22.48
CA ASP A 86 -9.56 3.28 -23.63
C ASP A 86 -10.95 3.71 -24.16
N ASP A 87 -11.91 3.90 -23.27
CA ASP A 87 -13.27 4.38 -23.60
C ASP A 87 -13.25 5.81 -24.18
N HIS A 88 -12.31 6.64 -23.73
CA HIS A 88 -12.07 7.99 -24.25
C HIS A 88 -11.15 8.01 -25.50
N LYS A 89 -11.04 6.88 -26.20
CA LYS A 89 -10.29 6.72 -27.46
C LYS A 89 -8.81 7.12 -27.36
N GLY A 90 -8.22 7.02 -26.17
CA GLY A 90 -6.84 7.43 -25.95
C GLY A 90 -6.59 8.93 -26.17
N LEU A 91 -7.58 9.78 -25.90
CA LEU A 91 -7.43 11.24 -25.90
C LEU A 91 -7.36 11.77 -24.47
N CYS A 92 -6.50 12.76 -24.24
CA CYS A 92 -6.41 13.43 -22.95
C CYS A 92 -7.55 14.45 -22.83
N ALA A 93 -8.45 14.27 -21.86
CA ALA A 93 -9.59 15.18 -21.65
C ALA A 93 -9.15 16.56 -21.15
N GLU A 94 -7.95 16.67 -20.58
CA GLU A 94 -7.46 17.89 -19.94
C GLU A 94 -6.60 18.76 -20.87
N CYS A 95 -6.15 18.25 -22.02
CA CYS A 95 -5.15 18.94 -22.84
C CYS A 95 -5.70 19.81 -23.97
N GLY A 96 -7.01 19.98 -24.08
CA GLY A 96 -7.65 20.87 -25.07
C GLY A 96 -7.58 20.39 -26.52
N ASP A 97 -6.42 19.89 -27.00
CA ASP A 97 -6.19 19.35 -28.35
C ASP A 97 -4.89 18.49 -28.47
N ALA A 98 -4.14 18.25 -27.38
CA ALA A 98 -2.90 17.48 -27.46
C ALA A 98 -3.18 15.97 -27.63
N ARG A 99 -2.75 15.40 -28.76
CA ARG A 99 -2.83 13.96 -29.00
C ARG A 99 -1.84 13.22 -28.12
N ILE A 100 -2.33 12.19 -27.45
CA ILE A 100 -1.50 11.24 -26.72
C ILE A 100 -0.64 10.46 -27.73
N THR A 101 0.68 10.46 -27.54
CA THR A 101 1.62 9.72 -28.39
C THR A 101 1.95 8.34 -27.84
N GLY A 102 1.68 8.12 -26.54
CA GLY A 102 1.84 6.84 -25.87
C GLY A 102 1.33 6.89 -24.44
N THR A 103 1.30 5.74 -23.79
CA THR A 103 0.81 5.59 -22.41
C THR A 103 1.78 4.74 -21.60
N ILE A 104 1.89 5.03 -20.30
CA ILE A 104 2.70 4.26 -19.35
C ILE A 104 1.81 3.84 -18.19
N ASP A 105 1.75 2.55 -17.89
CA ASP A 105 1.07 2.03 -16.70
C ASP A 105 1.85 2.45 -15.44
N ASN A 106 1.15 3.08 -14.48
CA ASN A 106 1.74 3.71 -13.30
C ASN A 106 1.55 2.83 -12.05
N GLY A 107 2.21 1.66 -12.04
CA GLY A 107 2.14 0.70 -10.93
C GLY A 107 2.46 1.28 -9.53
N PRO A 108 3.44 2.20 -9.37
CA PRO A 108 3.66 2.86 -8.09
C PRO A 108 2.44 3.66 -7.61
N LEU A 109 1.77 4.38 -8.52
CA LEU A 109 0.55 5.12 -8.18
C LEU A 109 -0.61 4.17 -7.86
N GLU A 110 -0.69 3.01 -8.53
CA GLU A 110 -1.70 2.00 -8.21
C GLU A 110 -1.60 1.56 -6.75
N ALA A 111 -0.40 1.19 -6.28
CA ALA A 111 -0.18 0.78 -4.89
C ALA A 111 -0.54 1.88 -3.88
N ILE A 112 -0.40 3.15 -4.25
CA ILE A 112 -0.76 4.29 -3.41
C ILE A 112 -2.30 4.47 -3.41
N CYS A 113 -2.94 4.48 -4.58
CA CYS A 113 -4.38 4.70 -4.69
C CYS A 113 -5.21 3.55 -4.12
N SER A 114 -4.75 2.30 -4.24
CA SER A 114 -5.42 1.17 -3.58
C SER A 114 -5.49 1.35 -2.07
N LYS A 115 -4.46 1.95 -1.43
CA LYS A 115 -4.50 2.24 0.01
C LYS A 115 -5.48 3.36 0.36
N TYR A 116 -5.69 4.29 -0.56
CA TYR A 116 -6.64 5.39 -0.40
C TYR A 116 -8.10 4.90 -0.52
N GLU A 117 -8.40 3.98 -1.44
CA GLU A 117 -9.74 3.41 -1.67
C GLU A 117 -10.32 2.75 -0.41
N PHE A 118 -9.50 2.05 0.38
CA PHE A 118 -9.91 1.42 1.65
C PHE A 118 -10.43 2.41 2.70
N LYS A 119 -10.13 3.71 2.60
CA LYS A 119 -10.61 4.73 3.56
C LYS A 119 -11.94 5.35 3.15
N LEU A 120 -12.27 5.33 1.86
CA LEU A 120 -13.53 5.86 1.31
C LEU A 120 -14.68 4.84 1.39
N SER A 121 -14.37 3.56 1.62
CA SER A 121 -15.33 2.45 1.78
C SER A 121 -15.69 2.24 3.25
#